data_AF-A0A4Q3EL55-F1
#
_entry.id   AF-A0A4Q3EL55-F1
#
_cell.length_a   1.000
_cell.length_b   1.000
_cell.length_c   1.000
_cell.angle_alpha   90.00
_cell.angle_beta   90.00
_cell.angle_gamma   90.00
#
_symmetry.space_group_name_H-M   'P 1'
#
loop_
_entity.id
_entity.type
_entity.pdbx_description
1 polymer ?
#
loop_
_entity_poly.entity_id
_entity_poly.type
_entity_poly.pdbx_seq_one_letter_code
_entity_poly.pdbx_strand_id
1 'polypeptide(L)'
;MTKVLVTCGAHPGVYFLEKWFPQVEFIYGDAVFITQISASQQSLLPQVSEGDFIHQLLNVCLDNQINAVFAMSFAEQELLAEAVELFSEFEI
;
A
#
# COMPACT_ATOMS: atom_id res chain seq x y z
N MET A 1 -13.41 -7.24 7.40
CA MET A 1 -13.47 -5.95 6.68
C MET A 1 -12.18 -5.87 5.90
N THR A 2 -12.23 -5.71 4.58
CA THR A 2 -11.03 -5.76 3.73
C THR A 2 -10.23 -4.49 3.92
N LYS A 3 -8.95 -4.62 4.28
CA LYS A 3 -8.04 -3.51 4.49
C LYS A 3 -7.04 -3.45 3.34
N VAL A 4 -6.98 -2.31 2.67
CA VAL A 4 -6.18 -2.13 1.45
C VAL A 4 -5.12 -1.06 1.69
N LEU A 5 -3.88 -1.40 1.40
CA LEU A 5 -2.79 -0.42 1.33
C LEU A 5 -2.77 0.21 -0.06
N VAL A 6 -2.81 1.54 -0.11
CA VAL A 6 -2.63 2.29 -1.36
C VAL A 6 -1.29 3.01 -1.29
N THR A 7 -0.35 2.64 -2.16
CA THR A 7 0.96 3.31 -2.24
C THR A 7 0.83 4.67 -2.93
N CYS A 8 1.85 5.52 -2.81
CA CYS A 8 1.81 6.92 -3.25
C CYS A 8 0.51 7.61 -2.83
N GLY A 9 0.19 7.57 -1.53
CA GLY A 9 -1.09 8.05 -0.99
C GLY A 9 -1.43 9.51 -1.34
N ALA A 10 -0.43 10.33 -1.67
CA ALA A 10 -0.64 11.71 -2.13
C ALA A 10 -1.15 11.82 -3.59
N HIS A 11 -1.21 10.71 -4.32
CA HIS A 11 -1.60 10.70 -5.73
C HIS A 11 -3.08 11.08 -5.90
N PRO A 12 -3.46 12.02 -6.79
CA PRO A 12 -4.86 12.48 -6.93
C PRO A 12 -5.87 11.37 -7.27
N GLY A 13 -5.40 10.30 -7.93
CA GLY A 13 -6.19 9.10 -8.23
C GLY A 13 -6.74 8.39 -6.99
N VAL A 14 -6.08 8.51 -5.85
CA VAL A 14 -6.42 7.83 -4.60
C VAL A 14 -7.79 8.28 -4.07
N TYR A 15 -8.12 9.57 -4.22
CA TYR A 15 -9.44 10.11 -3.83
C TYR A 15 -10.62 9.46 -4.56
N PHE A 16 -10.39 8.86 -5.73
CA PHE A 16 -11.44 8.15 -6.47
C PHE A 16 -11.66 6.73 -5.94
N LEU A 17 -10.62 6.09 -5.38
CA LEU A 17 -10.70 4.73 -4.84
C LEU A 17 -11.66 4.64 -3.65
N GLU A 18 -11.58 5.61 -2.72
CA GLU A 18 -12.50 5.67 -1.57
C GLU A 18 -13.96 5.75 -2.01
N LYS A 19 -14.25 6.49 -3.09
CA LYS A 19 -15.62 6.66 -3.60
C LYS A 19 -16.16 5.40 -4.26
N TRP A 20 -15.29 4.60 -4.88
CA TRP A 20 -15.70 3.41 -5.63
C TRP A 20 -15.79 2.17 -4.73
N PHE A 21 -15.05 2.14 -3.63
CA PHE A 21 -15.01 1.01 -2.70
C PHE A 21 -15.30 1.46 -1.25
N PRO A 22 -16.51 1.96 -0.95
CA PRO A 22 -16.84 2.48 0.38
C PRO A 22 -16.81 1.42 1.51
N GLN A 23 -16.84 0.14 1.16
CA GLN A 23 -16.76 -0.99 2.10
C GLN A 23 -15.32 -1.40 2.48
N VAL A 24 -14.31 -0.77 1.88
CA VAL A 24 -12.88 -1.07 2.10
C VAL A 24 -12.30 -0.06 3.09
N GLU A 25 -11.47 -0.55 4.01
CA GLU A 25 -10.64 0.30 4.85
C GLU A 25 -9.34 0.62 4.12
N PHE A 26 -9.12 1.88 3.75
CA PHE A 26 -7.91 2.30 3.07
C PHE A 26 -6.84 2.78 4.07
N ILE A 27 -5.63 2.25 3.91
CA ILE A 27 -4.40 2.74 4.53
C ILE A 27 -3.52 3.33 3.43
N TYR A 28 -2.99 4.52 3.69
CA TYR A 28 -2.21 5.28 2.72
C TYR A 28 -0.72 5.16 3.00
N GLY A 29 0.01 4.62 2.04
CA GLY A 29 1.43 4.42 2.11
C GLY A 29 2.19 5.44 1.27
N ASP A 30 3.20 6.07 1.85
CA ASP A 30 4.14 6.93 1.10
C ASP A 30 5.48 6.99 1.83
N ALA A 31 6.53 7.48 1.16
CA ALA A 31 7.85 7.65 1.77
C ALA A 31 7.88 8.78 2.81
N VAL A 32 6.85 9.64 2.82
CA VAL A 32 6.68 10.75 3.76
C VAL A 32 5.23 10.82 4.25
N PHE A 33 5.03 11.34 5.46
CA PHE A 33 3.66 11.54 5.96
C PHE A 33 2.90 12.58 5.12
N ILE A 34 1.66 12.25 4.81
CA ILE A 34 0.74 13.08 4.03
C ILE A 34 -0.08 13.91 5.00
N THR A 35 0.07 15.23 4.94
CA THR A 35 -0.54 16.15 5.92
C THR A 35 -2.06 16.16 5.91
N GLN A 36 -2.70 15.80 4.80
CA GLN A 36 -4.16 15.74 4.68
C GLN A 36 -4.77 14.44 5.22
N ILE A 37 -3.94 13.45 5.57
CA ILE A 37 -4.38 12.11 6.00
C ILE A 37 -4.11 11.96 7.50
N SER A 38 -5.01 11.30 8.23
CA SER A 38 -4.80 11.02 9.65
C SER A 38 -3.59 10.11 9.85
N ALA A 39 -2.83 10.30 10.93
CA ALA A 39 -1.71 9.42 11.29
C ALA A 39 -2.16 7.96 11.47
N SER A 40 -3.41 7.72 11.88
CA SER A 40 -3.97 6.37 12.05
C SER A 40 -4.35 5.69 10.72
N GLN A 41 -4.35 6.42 9.61
CA GLN A 41 -4.74 5.93 8.29
C GLN A 41 -3.59 5.95 7.30
N GLN A 42 -2.35 6.16 7.77
CA GLN A 42 -1.18 6.17 6.90
C GLN A 42 -0.04 5.36 7.50
N SER A 43 0.81 4.84 6.62
CA SER A 43 2.03 4.12 6.98
C SER A 43 3.20 4.67 6.17
N LEU A 44 4.38 4.69 6.77
CA LEU A 44 5.60 5.00 6.02
C LEU A 44 5.99 3.77 5.22
N LEU A 45 6.27 3.98 3.93
CA LEU A 45 6.75 2.94 3.04
C LEU A 45 8.22 3.15 2.69
N PRO A 46 8.98 2.07 2.45
CA PRO A 46 10.31 2.14 1.86
C PRO A 46 10.27 2.79 0.48
N GLN A 47 11.40 3.34 0.03
CA GLN A 47 11.51 3.77 -1.35
C GLN A 47 11.71 2.58 -2.28
N VAL A 48 11.13 2.66 -3.48
CA VAL A 48 11.27 1.64 -4.54
C VAL A 48 12.73 1.39 -4.96
N SER A 49 13.59 2.39 -4.76
CA SER A 49 15.04 2.29 -5.00
C SER A 49 15.78 1.42 -3.98
N GLU A 50 15.15 1.08 -2.86
CA GLU A 50 15.73 0.22 -1.83
C GLU A 50 15.62 -1.26 -2.26
N GLY A 51 16.73 -1.99 -2.17
CA GLY A 51 16.82 -3.37 -2.66
C GLY A 51 15.94 -4.37 -1.90
N ASP A 52 15.46 -4.01 -0.72
CA ASP A 52 14.58 -4.81 0.14
C ASP A 52 13.14 -4.26 0.22
N PHE A 53 12.76 -3.36 -0.70
CA PHE A 53 11.44 -2.73 -0.78
C PHE A 53 10.28 -3.72 -0.59
N ILE A 54 10.30 -4.85 -1.32
CA ILE A 54 9.24 -5.87 -1.27
C ILE A 54 9.11 -6.52 0.10
N HIS A 55 10.23 -6.83 0.77
CA HIS A 55 10.21 -7.44 2.10
C HIS A 55 9.75 -6.45 3.16
N GLN A 56 10.22 -5.21 3.08
CA GLN A 56 9.77 -4.14 3.98
C GLN A 56 8.27 -3.86 3.80
N LEU A 57 7.78 -3.80 2.56
CA LEU A 57 6.36 -3.61 2.24
C LEU A 57 5.50 -4.76 2.76
N LEU A 58 5.97 -6.01 2.62
CA LEU A 58 5.28 -7.18 3.17
C LEU A 58 5.16 -7.09 4.70
N ASN A 59 6.23 -6.70 5.40
CA ASN A 59 6.19 -6.51 6.85
C ASN A 59 5.16 -5.46 7.25
N VAL A 60 5.11 -4.33 6.52
CA VAL A 60 4.08 -3.29 6.74
C VAL A 60 2.68 -3.88 6.56
N CYS A 61 2.47 -4.73 5.56
CA CYS A 61 1.18 -5.36 5.33
C CYS A 61 0.77 -6.28 6.48
N LEU A 62 1.70 -7.12 6.95
CA LEU A 62 1.47 -8.04 8.06
C LEU A 62 1.19 -7.30 9.38
N ASP A 63 2.01 -6.30 9.71
CA ASP A 63 1.88 -5.51 10.94
C ASP A 63 0.54 -4.78 11.03
N ASN A 64 0.00 -4.35 9.88
CA ASN A 64 -1.24 -3.59 9.80
C ASN A 64 -2.47 -4.42 9.41
N GLN A 65 -2.32 -5.74 9.26
CA GLN A 65 -3.38 -6.67 8.82
C GLN A 65 -4.02 -6.25 7.48
N ILE A 66 -3.17 -5.84 6.53
CA ILE A 66 -3.57 -5.49 5.17
C ILE A 66 -3.87 -6.78 4.40
N ASN A 67 -4.91 -6.76 3.58
CA ASN A 67 -5.38 -7.89 2.78
C ASN A 67 -5.15 -7.73 1.27
N ALA A 68 -4.75 -6.53 0.84
CA ALA A 68 -4.44 -6.25 -0.56
C ALA A 68 -3.62 -4.97 -0.68
N VAL A 69 -2.73 -4.93 -1.67
CA VAL A 69 -1.92 -3.76 -1.99
C VAL A 69 -2.32 -3.20 -3.35
N PHE A 70 -2.62 -1.91 -3.40
CA PHE A 70 -2.91 -1.16 -4.61
C PHE A 70 -1.77 -0.21 -4.89
N ALA A 71 -0.86 -0.62 -5.79
CA ALA A 71 0.26 0.21 -6.18
C ALA A 71 -0.15 1.29 -7.19
N MET A 72 0.15 2.55 -6.87
CA MET A 72 -0.15 3.69 -7.73
C MET A 72 1.00 4.08 -8.67
N SER A 73 2.24 3.65 -8.37
CA SER A 73 3.40 3.84 -9.26
C SER A 73 3.63 2.62 -10.15
N PHE A 74 4.00 2.84 -11.40
CA PHE A 74 4.33 1.77 -12.34
C PHE A 74 5.52 0.91 -11.86
N ALA A 75 6.55 1.53 -11.27
CA ALA A 75 7.71 0.80 -10.76
C ALA A 75 7.35 -0.11 -9.58
N GLU A 76 6.43 0.32 -8.70
CA GLU A 76 5.91 -0.52 -7.62
C GLU A 76 5.09 -1.68 -8.16
N GLN A 77 4.27 -1.42 -9.19
CA GLN A 77 3.47 -2.47 -9.84
C GLN A 77 4.34 -3.56 -10.46
N GLU A 78 5.45 -3.20 -11.12
CA GLU A 78 6.39 -4.19 -11.68
C GLU A 78 6.98 -5.08 -10.58
N LEU A 79 7.50 -4.49 -9.51
CA LEU A 79 8.10 -5.25 -8.40
C LEU A 79 7.06 -6.11 -7.67
N LEU A 80 5.86 -5.59 -7.45
CA LEU A 80 4.79 -6.36 -6.82
C LEU A 80 4.30 -7.50 -7.71
N ALA A 81 4.26 -7.30 -9.03
CA ALA A 81 3.90 -8.36 -9.98
C ALA A 81 4.91 -9.51 -9.93
N GLU A 82 6.21 -9.20 -9.81
CA GLU A 82 7.26 -10.20 -9.60
C GLU A 82 7.14 -10.91 -8.25
N ALA A 83 6.63 -10.22 -7.23
CA ALA A 83 6.46 -10.74 -5.86
C ALA A 83 5.06 -11.29 -5.55
N VAL A 84 4.18 -11.47 -6.54
CA VAL A 84 2.79 -11.93 -6.33
C VAL A 84 2.74 -13.24 -5.55
N GLU A 85 3.60 -14.21 -5.88
CA GLU A 85 3.61 -15.50 -5.19
C GLU A 85 3.92 -15.33 -3.70
N LEU A 86 4.91 -14.50 -3.37
CA LEU A 86 5.28 -14.20 -1.99
C LEU A 86 4.11 -13.58 -1.20
N PHE A 87 3.40 -12.60 -1.77
CA PHE A 87 2.27 -11.95 -1.08
C PHE A 87 1.08 -12.91 -0.93
N SER A 88 0.85 -13.77 -1.93
CA SER A 88 -0.24 -14.74 -1.90
C SER A 88 -0.09 -15.80 -0.81
N GLU A 89 1.14 -16.13 -0.38
CA GLU A 89 1.41 -17.03 0.76
C GLU A 89 0.85 -16.50 2.08
N PHE A 90 0.63 -15.18 2.18
CA PHE A 90 0.10 -14.50 3.35
C PHE A 90 -1.34 -14.01 3.16
N GLU A 91 -2.02 -14.44 2.09
CA GLU A 91 -3.38 -14.01 1.74
C GLU A 91 -3.50 -12.50 1.44
N ILE A 92 -2.47 -11.90 0.81
CA ILE A 92 -2.39 -10.49 0.41
C ILE A 92 -2.39 -10.35 -1.12
#